data_AF-A0A5J6UI09-F1
#
_entry.id   AF-A0A5J6UI09-F1
#
_cell.length_a   1.000
_cell.length_b   1.000
_cell.length_c   1.000
_cell.angle_alpha   90.00
_cell.angle_beta   90.00
_cell.angle_gamma   90.00
#
_symmetry.space_group_name_H-M   'P 1'
#
loop_
_entity.id
_entity.type
_entity.pdbx_description
1 polymer ?
#
loop_
_entity_poly.entity_id
_entity_poly.type
_entity_poly.pdbx_seq_one_letter_code
_entity_poly.pdbx_strand_id
1 'polypeptide(L)'
;MADILENELDPRRRQHLLTWLANQLQRYELQPTVLGTDDNVVLRVMSPRTHTTRFIACVPAPQVGTWAWVWSTDWALITDPRAVPTIAEAMSA
;
A
#
# COMPACT_ATOMS: atom_id res chain seq x y z
N MET A 1 -9.95 12.52 22.29
CA MET A 1 -10.58 11.91 21.10
C MET A 1 -10.12 12.53 19.78
N ALA A 2 -9.62 13.79 19.76
CA ALA A 2 -8.91 14.34 18.60
C ALA A 2 -7.57 13.62 18.31
N ASP A 3 -6.85 13.18 19.36
CA ASP A 3 -5.54 12.52 19.25
C ASP A 3 -5.47 11.23 18.41
N ILE A 4 -6.57 10.47 18.31
CA ILE A 4 -6.57 9.22 17.54
C ILE A 4 -6.71 9.52 16.04
N LEU A 5 -7.59 10.46 15.69
CA LEU A 5 -7.78 10.91 14.31
C LEU A 5 -6.55 11.67 13.80
N GLU A 6 -5.91 12.48 14.64
CA GLU A 6 -4.68 13.20 14.28
C GLU A 6 -3.48 12.24 14.07
N ASN A 7 -3.35 11.18 14.88
CA ASN A 7 -2.36 10.11 14.64
C ASN A 7 -2.72 9.17 13.48
N GLU A 8 -4.01 9.05 13.16
CA GLU A 8 -4.49 8.32 11.98
C GLU A 8 -4.30 9.07 10.67
N LEU A 9 -4.02 10.37 10.74
CA LEU A 9 -3.79 11.24 9.58
C LEU A 9 -2.34 11.73 9.46
N ASP A 10 -1.40 11.22 10.29
CA ASP A 10 0.02 11.55 10.19
C ASP A 10 0.54 11.21 8.77
N PRO A 11 1.04 12.19 7.99
CA PRO A 11 1.62 11.95 6.67
C PRO A 11 2.70 10.87 6.67
N ARG A 12 3.43 10.71 7.78
CA ARG A 12 4.47 9.68 7.94
C ARG A 12 3.91 8.27 8.02
N ARG A 13 2.66 8.11 8.48
CA ARG A 13 1.99 6.80 8.57
C ARG A 13 1.76 6.20 7.19
N ARG A 14 1.38 7.02 6.20
CA ARG A 14 1.23 6.59 4.81
C ARG A 14 2.54 6.01 4.26
N GLN A 15 3.63 6.76 4.41
CA GLN A 15 4.96 6.32 3.95
C GLN A 15 5.41 5.06 4.68
N HIS A 16 5.19 4.96 5.99
CA HIS A 16 5.51 3.78 6.77
C HIS A 16 4.75 2.54 6.26
N LEU A 17 3.44 2.64 6.06
CA LEU A 17 2.60 1.54 5.58
C LEU A 17 2.98 1.08 4.17
N LEU A 18 3.30 2.02 3.26
CA LEU A 18 3.75 1.69 1.91
C LEU A 18 5.14 1.06 1.90
N THR A 19 6.05 1.52 2.78
CA THR A 19 7.37 0.92 2.95
C THR A 19 7.26 -0.49 3.52
N TRP A 20 6.38 -0.71 4.50
CA TRP A 20 6.10 -2.03 5.03
C TRP A 20 5.58 -2.98 3.94
N LEU A 21 4.60 -2.52 3.14
CA LEU A 21 4.05 -3.30 2.04
C LEU A 21 5.12 -3.63 1.00
N ALA A 22 5.98 -2.67 0.65
CA ALA A 22 7.11 -2.88 -0.26
C ALA A 22 7.99 -4.07 0.20
N ASN A 23 8.35 -4.10 1.49
CA ASN A 23 9.15 -5.18 2.05
C ASN A 23 8.45 -6.54 1.99
N GLN A 24 7.12 -6.58 2.11
CA GLN A 24 6.37 -7.82 1.96
C GLN A 24 6.34 -8.30 0.50
N LEU A 25 6.12 -7.39 -0.46
CA LEU A 25 6.02 -7.73 -1.87
C LEU A 25 7.35 -8.21 -2.48
N GLN A 26 8.49 -7.81 -1.92
CA GLN A 26 9.80 -8.37 -2.32
C GLN A 26 9.89 -9.89 -2.15
N ARG A 27 9.15 -10.47 -1.20
CA ARG A 27 9.09 -11.93 -0.97
C ARG A 27 8.37 -12.68 -2.10
N TYR A 28 7.64 -11.95 -2.94
CA TYR A 28 6.93 -12.46 -4.11
C TYR A 28 7.68 -12.13 -5.42
N GLU A 29 8.99 -11.85 -5.33
CA GLU A 29 9.86 -11.53 -6.48
C GLU A 29 9.45 -10.26 -7.25
N LEU A 30 8.63 -9.40 -6.64
CA LEU A 30 8.27 -8.10 -7.17
C LEU A 30 9.36 -7.07 -6.85
N GLN A 31 9.41 -6.00 -7.64
CA GLN A 31 10.35 -4.88 -7.46
C GLN A 31 9.59 -3.60 -7.06
N PRO A 32 9.23 -3.46 -5.78
CA PRO A 32 8.56 -2.27 -5.27
C PRO A 32 9.53 -1.09 -5.06
N THR A 33 9.04 0.12 -5.32
CA THR A 33 9.74 1.38 -5.05
C THR A 33 8.73 2.39 -4.52
N VAL A 34 8.95 2.92 -3.32
CA VAL A 34 8.17 4.04 -2.79
C VAL A 34 8.58 5.32 -3.52
N LEU A 35 7.61 6.05 -4.07
CA LEU A 35 7.81 7.30 -4.79
C LEU A 35 7.09 8.45 -4.06
N GLY A 36 7.65 9.66 -4.15
CA GLY A 36 7.09 10.87 -3.54
C GLY A 36 7.50 11.06 -2.07
N THR A 37 7.07 12.17 -1.49
CA THR A 37 7.24 12.51 -0.07
C THR A 37 5.91 12.97 0.51
N ASP A 38 5.78 12.88 1.83
CA ASP A 38 4.65 13.39 2.61
C ASP A 38 3.28 12.86 2.14
N ASP A 39 2.43 13.74 1.61
CA ASP A 39 1.05 13.40 1.28
C ASP A 39 0.85 12.72 -0.07
N ASN A 40 1.85 12.80 -0.95
CA ASN A 40 1.76 12.28 -2.31
C ASN A 40 2.58 10.99 -2.51
N VAL A 41 2.75 10.21 -1.44
CA VAL A 41 3.51 8.96 -1.48
C VAL A 41 2.69 7.84 -2.11
N VAL A 42 3.27 7.19 -3.12
CA VAL A 42 2.71 6.01 -3.79
C VAL A 42 3.75 4.89 -3.85
N LEU A 43 3.31 3.65 -3.93
CA LEU A 43 4.17 2.50 -4.16
C LEU A 43 4.08 2.08 -5.61
N ARG A 44 5.17 2.26 -6.36
CA ARG A 44 5.33 1.67 -7.69
C ARG A 44 5.77 0.23 -7.53
N VAL A 45 5.11 -0.72 -8.18
CA VAL A 45 5.48 -2.13 -8.18
C VAL A 45 5.73 -2.57 -9.61
N MET A 46 6.94 -3.09 -9.86
CA MET A 46 7.30 -3.70 -11.13
C MET A 46 7.31 -5.23 -10.99
N SER A 47 6.67 -5.92 -11.94
CA SER A 47 6.74 -7.37 -12.07
C SER A 47 7.79 -7.74 -13.11
N PRO A 48 8.93 -8.35 -12.73
CA PRO A 48 9.95 -8.78 -13.70
C PRO A 48 9.41 -9.83 -14.67
N ARG A 49 8.43 -10.63 -14.24
CA ARG A 49 7.83 -11.72 -15.02
C ARG A 49 6.96 -11.22 -16.16
N THR A 50 6.16 -10.18 -15.93
CA THR A 50 5.23 -9.64 -16.92
C THR A 50 5.71 -8.32 -17.52
N HIS A 51 6.82 -7.77 -17.04
CA HIS A 51 7.33 -6.44 -17.39
C HIS A 51 6.30 -5.31 -17.19
N THR A 52 5.32 -5.52 -16.31
CA THR A 52 4.30 -4.52 -16.00
C THR A 52 4.73 -3.66 -14.83
N THR A 53 4.28 -2.40 -14.85
CA THR A 53 4.40 -1.48 -13.72
C THR A 53 3.01 -1.08 -13.27
N ARG A 54 2.75 -1.21 -11.98
CA ARG A 54 1.49 -0.83 -11.34
C ARG A 54 1.77 0.06 -10.13
N PHE A 55 0.73 0.74 -9.66
CA PHE A 55 0.83 1.69 -8.56
C PHE A 55 -0.18 1.34 -7.48
N ILE A 56 0.25 1.51 -6.23
CA ILE A 56 -0.57 1.30 -5.03
C ILE A 56 -0.53 2.60 -4.21
N ALA A 57 -1.70 3.13 -3.92
CA ALA A 57 -1.88 4.21 -2.96
C ALA A 57 -2.25 3.63 -1.58
N CYS A 58 -1.97 4.41 -0.53
CA CYS A 58 -2.42 4.10 0.82
C CYS A 58 -3.29 5.25 1.32
N VAL A 59 -4.56 4.96 1.59
CA VAL A 59 -5.59 5.95 1.94
C VAL A 59 -6.21 5.63 3.30
N PRO A 60 -6.53 6.65 4.11
CA PRO A 60 -7.23 6.43 5.37
C PRO A 60 -8.67 5.95 5.11
N ALA A 61 -9.13 5.02 5.94
CA ALA A 61 -10.49 4.47 5.92
C ALA A 61 -11.15 4.72 7.30
N PRO A 62 -11.52 5.97 7.61
CA PRO A 62 -11.98 6.37 8.94
C PRO A 62 -13.27 5.68 9.38
N GLN A 63 -14.10 5.23 8.43
CA GLN A 63 -15.36 4.53 8.70
C GLN A 63 -15.14 3.19 9.41
N VAL A 64 -13.94 2.62 9.31
CA VAL A 64 -13.54 1.34 9.91
C VAL A 64 -12.31 1.49 10.81
N GLY A 65 -11.89 2.72 11.13
CA GLY A 65 -10.76 3.00 12.02
C GLY A 65 -9.43 2.41 11.55
N THR A 66 -9.17 2.42 10.24
CA THR A 66 -7.94 1.84 9.67
C THR A 66 -7.54 2.52 8.35
N TRP A 67 -6.70 1.86 7.56
CA TRP A 67 -6.24 2.28 6.24
C TRP A 67 -6.54 1.21 5.19
N ALA A 68 -6.51 1.61 3.92
CA ALA A 68 -6.63 0.70 2.79
C ALA A 68 -5.47 0.91 1.81
N TRP A 69 -4.99 -0.19 1.23
CA TRP A 69 -4.18 -0.18 0.03
C TRP A 69 -5.10 -0.21 -1.18
N VAL A 70 -4.89 0.68 -2.14
CA VAL A 70 -5.75 0.86 -3.31
C VAL A 70 -4.89 0.80 -4.57
N TRP A 71 -5.33 0.04 -5.57
CA TRP A 71 -4.69 -0.03 -6.88
C TRP A 71 -5.74 0.07 -7.99
N SER A 72 -5.30 0.02 -9.25
CA SER A 72 -6.10 0.38 -10.41
C SER A 72 -7.41 -0.41 -10.59
N THR A 73 -7.53 -1.59 -9.98
CA THR A 73 -8.68 -2.49 -10.19
C THR A 73 -9.41 -2.85 -8.90
N ASP A 74 -8.80 -2.64 -7.72
CA ASP A 74 -9.36 -3.12 -6.45
C ASP A 74 -8.65 -2.47 -5.24
N TRP A 75 -9.03 -2.87 -4.03
CA TRP A 75 -8.51 -2.38 -2.76
C TRP A 75 -8.52 -3.46 -1.67
N ALA A 76 -7.73 -3.26 -0.61
CA ALA A 76 -7.74 -4.13 0.57
C ALA A 76 -7.46 -3.35 1.86
N LEU A 77 -8.13 -3.69 2.96
CA LEU A 77 -7.84 -3.12 4.28
C LEU A 77 -6.49 -3.61 4.80
N ILE A 78 -5.74 -2.77 5.49
CA ILE A 78 -4.43 -3.16 6.05
C ILE A 78 -4.54 -4.23 7.15
N THR A 79 -5.72 -4.37 7.74
CA THR A 79 -6.03 -5.36 8.77
C THR A 79 -6.48 -6.70 8.19
N ASP A 80 -6.70 -6.79 6.87
CA ASP A 80 -7.07 -8.04 6.23
C ASP A 80 -5.83 -8.95 6.12
N PRO A 81 -5.82 -10.14 6.75
CA PRO A 81 -4.68 -11.06 6.67
C PRO A 81 -4.39 -11.57 5.25
N ARG A 82 -5.32 -11.42 4.31
CA ARG A 82 -5.17 -11.84 2.90
C ARG A 82 -4.71 -10.72 1.97
N ALA A 83 -4.66 -9.49 2.45
CA ALA A 83 -4.36 -8.32 1.62
C ALA A 83 -3.02 -8.44 0.85
N VAL A 84 -1.94 -8.84 1.53
CA VAL A 84 -0.61 -8.94 0.91
C VAL A 84 -0.59 -10.00 -0.21
N PRO A 85 -1.03 -11.26 0.00
CA PRO A 85 -1.16 -12.23 -1.08
C PRO A 85 -2.01 -11.74 -2.25
N THR A 86 -3.18 -11.14 -1.99
CA THR A 86 -4.08 -10.64 -3.04
C THR A 86 -3.43 -9.53 -3.86
N ILE A 87 -2.74 -8.59 -3.21
CA ILE A 87 -1.99 -7.54 -3.89
C ILE A 87 -0.87 -8.17 -4.73
N ALA A 88 -0.09 -9.10 -4.17
CA ALA A 88 1.01 -9.73 -4.89
C ALA A 88 0.52 -10.46 -6.16
N GLU A 89 -0.59 -11.19 -6.06
CA GLU A 89 -1.25 -11.83 -7.21
C GLU A 89 -1.69 -10.79 -8.25
N ALA A 90 -2.38 -9.74 -7.81
CA ALA A 90 -2.82 -8.67 -8.69
C ALA A 90 -1.67 -7.95 -9.39
N MET A 91 -0.52 -7.75 -8.73
CA MET A 91 0.66 -7.13 -9.34
C MET A 91 1.42 -8.05 -10.29
N SER A 92 1.24 -9.37 -10.14
CA SER A 92 1.94 -10.38 -10.92
C SER A 92 1.14 -10.87 -12.14
N ALA A 93 -0.18 -10.67 -12.15
CA ALA A 93 -1.06 -10.90 -13.29
C ALA A 93 -0.77 -9.94 -14.45
#